data_AF-A0A821U4X8-F1
#
_entry.id   AF-A0A821U4X8-F1
#
_cell.length_a   1.000
_cell.length_b   1.000
_cell.length_c   1.000
_cell.angle_alpha   90.00
_cell.angle_beta   90.00
_cell.angle_gamma   90.00
#
_symmetry.space_group_name_H-M   'P 1'
#
loop_
_entity.id
_entity.type
_entity.pdbx_description
1 polymer ?
#
loop_
_entity_poly.entity_id
_entity_poly.type
_entity_poly.pdbx_seq_one_letter_code
_entity_poly.pdbx_strand_id
1 'polypeptide(L)'
;MVPFTVIERKTGNALPHELQSWYNKFQNYHIFNAYGLFRSMTGVDGRPELIIEGAISTKNPKWKEYEFFYKPGSLSAAPPFVAPHQPRLDWQMWFAALSHYQHEPWFAFFLYRLLTNQPEVLRLIQINPFPTTPPKQIRVLLYHYNFTTPPSKDYWNRELINNEWFPTISLESQWFMSYIEQQNMLQITKPLPSSILLDVIRSISNFMNGTMFTWLPVIIALVLVILRKILCTKPHIPVLMKKDNDGYRPVPLKDKNN
;
A
#
# COMPACT_ATOMS: atom_id res chain seq x y z
N MET A 1 -12.11 -22.52 13.74
CA MET A 1 -11.58 -23.15 12.52
C MET A 1 -12.29 -22.52 11.33
N VAL A 2 -11.57 -21.96 10.37
CA VAL A 2 -12.15 -21.47 9.11
C VAL A 2 -12.42 -22.69 8.23
N PRO A 3 -13.65 -22.94 7.74
CA PRO A 3 -13.89 -24.02 6.80
C PRO A 3 -13.07 -23.77 5.52
N PHE A 4 -12.23 -24.74 5.12
CA PHE A 4 -11.44 -24.69 3.87
C PHE A 4 -12.33 -24.46 2.63
N THR A 5 -13.61 -24.80 2.74
CA THR A 5 -14.64 -24.64 1.72
C THR A 5 -14.89 -23.18 1.32
N VAL A 6 -14.50 -22.22 2.16
CA VAL A 6 -14.68 -20.78 1.91
C VAL A 6 -13.43 -20.15 1.30
N ILE A 7 -12.26 -20.77 1.47
CA ILE A 7 -10.98 -20.19 1.03
C ILE A 7 -10.81 -20.37 -0.47
N GLU A 8 -11.24 -21.50 -1.03
CA GLU A 8 -11.07 -21.80 -2.44
C GLU A 8 -12.38 -22.29 -3.08
N ARG A 9 -12.85 -21.55 -4.08
CA ARG A 9 -14.11 -21.81 -4.79
C ARG A 9 -14.13 -23.18 -5.47
N LYS A 10 -12.99 -23.61 -6.02
CA LYS A 10 -12.83 -24.94 -6.65
C LYS A 10 -13.06 -26.07 -5.64
N THR A 11 -12.41 -25.97 -4.48
CA THR A 11 -12.52 -26.94 -3.40
C THR A 11 -13.91 -26.92 -2.77
N GLY A 12 -14.52 -25.74 -2.61
CA GLY A 12 -15.92 -25.61 -2.19
C GLY A 12 -16.91 -26.29 -3.15
N ASN A 13 -16.71 -26.10 -4.46
CA ASN A 13 -17.54 -26.72 -5.50
C ASN A 13 -17.32 -28.23 -5.65
N ALA A 14 -16.15 -28.75 -5.24
CA ALA A 14 -15.82 -30.17 -5.29
C ALA A 14 -16.45 -30.99 -4.14
N LEU A 15 -17.11 -30.33 -3.18
CA LEU A 15 -17.78 -31.03 -2.08
C LEU A 15 -19.04 -31.76 -2.57
N PRO A 16 -19.37 -32.93 -1.98
CA PRO A 16 -20.65 -33.58 -2.19
C PRO A 16 -21.83 -32.62 -1.96
N HIS A 17 -22.84 -32.70 -2.82
CA HIS A 17 -24.00 -31.81 -2.81
C HIS A 17 -24.76 -31.88 -1.47
N GLU A 18 -24.76 -33.04 -0.82
CA GLU A 18 -25.37 -33.26 0.48
C GLU A 18 -24.73 -32.38 1.55
N LEU A 19 -23.39 -32.31 1.58
CA LEU A 19 -22.65 -31.47 2.54
C LEU A 19 -22.90 -29.98 2.28
N GLN A 20 -22.98 -29.56 1.02
CA GLN A 20 -23.31 -28.18 0.65
C GLN A 20 -24.73 -27.81 1.10
N SER A 21 -25.70 -28.70 0.90
CA SER A 21 -27.08 -28.51 1.32
C SER A 21 -27.21 -28.41 2.84
N TRP A 22 -26.52 -29.29 3.59
CA TRP A 22 -26.48 -29.23 5.05
C TRP A 22 -25.84 -27.91 5.53
N TYR A 23 -24.69 -27.54 4.98
CA TYR A 23 -24.05 -26.26 5.31
C TYR A 23 -25.00 -25.08 5.07
N ASN A 24 -25.68 -25.05 3.92
CA ASN A 24 -26.63 -23.98 3.58
C ASN A 24 -27.86 -23.93 4.50
N LYS A 25 -28.29 -25.07 5.03
CA LYS A 25 -29.41 -25.16 6.00
C LYS A 25 -29.01 -24.67 7.39
N PHE A 26 -27.77 -24.94 7.81
CA PHE A 26 -27.30 -24.63 9.16
C PHE A 26 -26.57 -23.27 9.28
N GLN A 27 -26.12 -22.67 8.17
CA GLN A 27 -25.37 -21.40 8.19
C GLN A 27 -26.15 -20.24 8.84
N ASN A 28 -27.48 -20.20 8.68
CA ASN A 28 -28.34 -19.15 9.25
C ASN A 28 -28.38 -19.18 10.79
N TYR A 29 -28.08 -20.33 11.40
CA TYR A 29 -28.02 -20.46 12.86
C TYR A 29 -26.68 -19.99 13.42
N HIS A 30 -25.72 -19.61 12.57
CA HIS A 30 -24.43 -19.06 12.99
C HIS A 30 -23.64 -19.96 13.97
N ILE A 31 -23.91 -21.26 13.99
CA ILE A 31 -23.28 -22.24 14.89
C ILE A 31 -21.81 -22.49 14.48
N PHE A 32 -21.54 -22.49 13.17
CA PHE A 32 -20.20 -22.65 12.61
C PHE A 32 -19.92 -21.54 11.59
N ASN A 33 -19.58 -20.34 12.07
CA ASN A 33 -19.09 -19.29 11.19
C ASN A 33 -17.57 -19.43 11.00
N ALA A 34 -17.09 -19.13 9.80
CA ALA A 34 -15.70 -18.72 9.69
C ALA A 34 -15.58 -17.27 10.19
N TYR A 35 -14.70 -17.11 11.16
CA TYR A 35 -14.31 -15.83 11.72
C TYR A 35 -13.00 -15.41 11.07
N GLY A 36 -12.95 -14.20 10.52
CA GLY A 36 -11.76 -13.64 9.92
C GLY A 36 -12.06 -12.30 9.26
N LEU A 37 -11.19 -11.31 9.49
CA LEU A 37 -11.30 -9.96 8.92
C LEU A 37 -11.35 -10.00 7.37
N PHE A 38 -10.73 -11.02 6.76
CA PHE A 38 -10.75 -11.31 5.32
C PHE A 38 -11.03 -12.80 5.08
N ARG A 39 -12.20 -13.25 5.54
CA ARG A 39 -12.62 -14.67 5.45
C ARG A 39 -12.58 -15.23 4.03
N SER A 40 -12.89 -14.41 3.03
CA SER A 40 -12.76 -14.72 1.62
C SER A 40 -11.84 -13.68 1.01
N MET A 41 -10.73 -14.11 0.44
CA MET A 41 -9.81 -13.20 -0.25
C MET A 41 -10.34 -12.95 -1.66
N THR A 42 -10.40 -11.68 -2.04
CA THR A 42 -10.73 -11.29 -3.42
C THR A 42 -9.53 -11.52 -4.34
N GLY A 43 -9.78 -11.79 -5.62
CA GLY A 43 -8.74 -11.86 -6.64
C GLY A 43 -8.33 -13.26 -7.10
N VAL A 44 -9.20 -14.26 -6.90
CA VAL A 44 -9.03 -15.60 -7.49
C VAL A 44 -8.90 -15.54 -9.02
N ASP A 45 -9.63 -14.62 -9.65
CA ASP A 45 -9.60 -14.36 -11.11
C ASP A 45 -8.69 -13.17 -11.49
N GLY A 46 -7.83 -12.75 -10.56
CA GLY A 46 -6.99 -11.56 -10.65
C GLY A 46 -7.44 -10.43 -9.73
N ARG A 47 -6.48 -9.65 -9.24
CA ARG A 47 -6.71 -8.56 -8.30
C ARG A 47 -7.36 -7.38 -9.03
N PRO A 48 -8.59 -6.97 -8.69
CA PRO A 48 -9.23 -5.81 -9.31
C PRO A 48 -8.52 -4.53 -8.88
N GLU A 49 -8.17 -3.70 -9.86
CA GLU A 49 -7.42 -2.46 -9.67
C GLU A 49 -8.04 -1.35 -10.52
N LEU A 50 -8.33 -0.23 -9.84
CA LEU A 50 -8.74 1.00 -10.51
C LEU A 50 -7.50 1.72 -11.04
N ILE A 51 -7.52 2.02 -12.34
CA ILE A 51 -6.51 2.81 -13.03
C ILE A 51 -7.12 4.14 -13.40
N ILE A 52 -6.53 5.22 -12.88
CA ILE A 52 -7.00 6.59 -13.09
C ILE A 52 -6.15 7.21 -14.18
N GLU A 53 -6.80 7.70 -15.21
CA GLU A 53 -6.14 8.38 -16.31
C GLU A 53 -6.65 9.80 -16.46
N GLY A 54 -5.72 10.74 -16.66
CA GLY A 54 -6.04 12.11 -17.01
C GLY A 54 -5.71 12.43 -18.47
N ALA A 55 -6.32 13.49 -19.00
CA ALA A 55 -5.97 14.07 -20.29
C ALA A 55 -6.09 15.61 -20.27
N ILE A 56 -5.16 16.30 -20.93
CA ILE A 56 -5.16 17.77 -21.04
C ILE A 56 -6.16 18.28 -22.09
N SER A 57 -6.42 17.49 -23.14
CA SER A 57 -7.33 17.88 -24.22
C SER A 57 -8.63 17.10 -24.12
N THR A 58 -9.76 17.80 -24.26
CA THR A 58 -11.09 17.19 -24.41
C THR A 58 -11.32 16.66 -25.81
N LYS A 59 -10.66 17.26 -26.80
CA LYS A 59 -10.67 16.82 -28.21
C LYS A 59 -9.49 15.87 -28.43
N ASN A 60 -9.75 14.61 -28.77
CA ASN A 60 -8.74 13.55 -28.92
C ASN A 60 -7.83 13.42 -27.68
N PRO A 61 -8.39 12.96 -26.55
CA PRO A 61 -7.65 12.87 -25.29
C PRO A 61 -6.48 11.88 -25.39
N LYS A 62 -5.28 12.35 -25.05
CA LYS A 62 -4.11 11.50 -24.80
C LYS A 62 -4.07 11.17 -23.31
N TRP A 63 -4.59 10.00 -22.98
CA TRP A 63 -4.70 9.50 -21.61
C TRP A 63 -3.33 9.15 -21.03
N LYS A 64 -3.10 9.54 -19.79
CA LYS A 64 -1.91 9.19 -19.02
C LYS A 64 -2.31 8.72 -17.63
N GLU A 65 -1.74 7.61 -17.19
CA GLU A 65 -2.04 6.98 -15.90
C GLU A 65 -1.37 7.72 -14.74
N TYR A 66 -2.10 7.85 -13.63
CA TYR A 66 -1.52 8.17 -12.34
C TYR A 66 -1.00 6.88 -11.69
N GLU A 67 0.25 6.89 -11.23
CA GLU A 67 0.82 5.73 -10.52
C GLU A 67 0.81 5.93 -9.00
N PHE A 68 0.58 4.85 -8.27
CA PHE A 68 0.43 4.82 -6.83
C PHE A 68 1.61 4.06 -6.21
N PHE A 69 1.94 4.38 -4.96
CA PHE A 69 3.15 3.88 -4.32
C PHE A 69 3.12 2.38 -4.00
N TYR A 70 1.96 1.81 -3.67
CA TYR A 70 1.89 0.50 -3.02
C TYR A 70 0.86 -0.47 -3.61
N LYS A 71 -0.07 0.00 -4.44
CA LYS A 71 -0.92 -0.87 -5.26
C LYS A 71 -0.27 -1.17 -6.63
N PRO A 72 -0.65 -2.27 -7.30
CA PRO A 72 -0.23 -2.53 -8.67
C PRO A 72 -0.57 -1.38 -9.62
N GLY A 73 0.35 -1.08 -10.53
CA GLY A 73 0.24 -0.05 -11.55
C GLY A 73 1.04 -0.48 -12.77
N SER A 74 2.30 -0.07 -12.85
CA SER A 74 3.24 -0.54 -13.86
C SER A 74 3.40 -2.07 -13.85
N LEU A 75 3.37 -2.69 -15.03
CA LEU A 75 3.49 -4.15 -15.18
C LEU A 75 4.88 -4.68 -14.79
N SER A 76 5.90 -3.84 -14.97
CA SER A 76 7.30 -4.14 -14.65
C SER A 76 7.66 -3.89 -13.19
N ALA A 77 6.77 -3.27 -12.41
CA ALA A 77 7.04 -2.96 -11.00
C ALA A 77 6.77 -4.16 -10.10
N ALA A 78 7.80 -4.59 -9.38
CA ALA A 78 7.66 -5.60 -8.33
C ALA A 78 6.75 -5.10 -7.19
N PRO A 79 5.96 -5.97 -6.54
CA PRO A 79 5.23 -5.60 -5.33
C PRO A 79 6.18 -5.06 -4.26
N PRO A 80 5.93 -3.86 -3.69
CA PRO A 80 6.79 -3.31 -2.66
C PRO A 80 6.57 -4.00 -1.30
N PHE A 81 7.63 -4.05 -0.48
CA PHE A 81 7.49 -4.41 0.92
C PHE A 81 6.97 -3.22 1.72
N VAL A 82 5.73 -3.29 2.18
CA VAL A 82 5.05 -2.16 2.83
C VAL A 82 5.16 -2.17 4.36
N ALA A 83 5.33 -3.33 4.98
CA ALA A 83 5.34 -3.41 6.43
C ALA A 83 6.51 -2.61 7.04
N PRO A 84 6.33 -1.90 8.17
CA PRO A 84 5.12 -1.80 8.98
C PRO A 84 4.17 -0.65 8.57
N HIS A 85 4.44 0.04 7.47
CA HIS A 85 3.57 1.08 6.93
C HIS A 85 2.23 0.50 6.43
N GLN A 86 1.15 1.23 6.69
CA GLN A 86 -0.19 0.87 6.22
C GLN A 86 -0.67 1.94 5.24
N PRO A 87 -0.51 1.73 3.92
CA PRO A 87 -0.83 2.75 2.92
C PRO A 87 -2.34 2.91 2.81
N ARG A 88 -2.89 3.95 3.46
CA ARG A 88 -4.33 4.12 3.61
C ARG A 88 -5.04 4.38 2.27
N LEU A 89 -4.45 5.19 1.39
CA LEU A 89 -5.05 5.48 0.08
C LEU A 89 -5.08 4.22 -0.79
N ASP A 90 -3.94 3.57 -1.01
CA ASP A 90 -3.83 2.35 -1.83
C ASP A 90 -4.73 1.22 -1.31
N TRP A 91 -4.88 1.13 0.01
CA TRP A 91 -5.81 0.20 0.65
C TRP A 91 -7.27 0.56 0.36
N GLN A 92 -7.66 1.82 0.48
CA GLN A 92 -9.01 2.28 0.11
C GLN A 92 -9.31 2.07 -1.38
N MET A 93 -8.31 2.26 -2.25
CA MET A 93 -8.42 1.99 -3.69
C MET A 93 -8.75 0.51 -3.97
N TRP A 94 -8.16 -0.42 -3.22
CA TRP A 94 -8.50 -1.85 -3.33
C TRP A 94 -9.96 -2.11 -2.95
N PHE A 95 -10.48 -1.52 -1.88
CA PHE A 95 -11.91 -1.64 -1.53
C PHE A 95 -12.81 -1.02 -2.59
N ALA A 96 -12.48 0.17 -3.09
CA ALA A 96 -13.26 0.82 -4.13
C ALA A 96 -13.38 -0.05 -5.39
N ALA A 97 -12.31 -0.74 -5.78
CA ALA A 97 -12.30 -1.65 -6.93
C ALA A 97 -13.27 -2.84 -6.78
N LEU A 98 -13.67 -3.19 -5.54
CA LEU A 98 -14.60 -4.28 -5.23
C LEU A 98 -16.07 -3.83 -5.20
N SER A 99 -16.32 -2.53 -5.28
CA SER A 99 -17.66 -1.95 -5.16
C SER A 99 -18.06 -1.21 -6.43
N HIS A 100 -19.28 -0.67 -6.42
CA HIS A 100 -19.76 0.26 -7.43
C HIS A 100 -19.47 1.69 -6.97
N TYR A 101 -19.09 2.58 -7.89
CA TYR A 101 -18.65 3.93 -7.56
C TYR A 101 -19.64 4.76 -6.72
N GLN A 102 -20.94 4.47 -6.84
CA GLN A 102 -22.00 5.15 -6.08
C GLN A 102 -21.89 4.92 -4.56
N HIS A 103 -21.27 3.82 -4.14
CA HIS A 103 -21.02 3.51 -2.72
C HIS A 103 -19.71 4.12 -2.20
N GLU A 104 -18.91 4.74 -3.06
CA GLU A 104 -17.59 5.28 -2.75
C GLU A 104 -17.54 6.80 -2.96
N PRO A 105 -18.32 7.61 -2.21
CA PRO A 105 -18.41 9.05 -2.44
C PRO A 105 -17.06 9.76 -2.28
N TRP A 106 -16.19 9.28 -1.39
CA TRP A 106 -14.84 9.81 -1.20
C TRP A 106 -14.02 9.77 -2.50
N PHE A 107 -14.25 8.77 -3.36
CA PHE A 107 -13.49 8.57 -4.58
C PHE A 107 -13.80 9.66 -5.60
N ALA A 108 -15.06 10.07 -5.74
CA ALA A 108 -15.45 11.20 -6.59
C ALA A 108 -14.71 12.50 -6.17
N PHE A 109 -14.60 12.75 -4.87
CA PHE A 109 -13.84 13.88 -4.35
C PHE A 109 -12.34 13.76 -4.61
N PHE A 110 -11.79 12.55 -4.47
CA PHE A 110 -10.41 12.28 -4.83
C PHE A 110 -10.15 12.62 -6.30
N LEU A 111 -11.02 12.22 -7.23
CA LEU A 111 -10.91 12.60 -8.65
C LEU A 111 -11.05 14.12 -8.87
N TYR A 112 -11.97 14.78 -8.16
CA TYR A 112 -12.09 16.25 -8.19
C TYR A 112 -10.78 16.95 -7.76
N ARG A 113 -10.13 16.43 -6.71
CA ARG A 113 -8.84 16.96 -6.23
C ARG A 113 -7.69 16.71 -7.20
N LEU A 114 -7.74 15.62 -7.99
CA LEU A 114 -6.82 15.40 -9.10
C LEU A 114 -7.09 16.36 -10.27
N LEU A 115 -8.37 16.61 -10.63
CA LEU A 115 -8.76 17.60 -11.65
C LEU A 115 -8.34 19.04 -11.29
N THR A 116 -8.18 19.33 -10.00
CA THR A 116 -7.77 20.66 -9.49
C THR A 116 -6.29 20.71 -9.07
N ASN A 117 -5.52 19.63 -9.28
CA ASN A 117 -4.12 19.52 -8.87
C ASN A 117 -3.87 19.89 -7.40
N GLN A 118 -4.74 19.46 -6.49
CA GLN A 118 -4.59 19.76 -5.06
C GLN A 118 -3.27 19.18 -4.52
N PRO A 119 -2.33 20.00 -4.00
CA PRO A 119 -1.00 19.54 -3.59
C PRO A 119 -1.02 18.43 -2.54
N GLU A 120 -1.94 18.52 -1.57
CA GLU A 120 -2.08 17.56 -0.49
C GLU A 120 -2.45 16.16 -1.00
N VAL A 121 -3.25 16.09 -2.07
CA VAL A 121 -3.67 14.83 -2.70
C VAL A 121 -2.57 14.31 -3.63
N LEU A 122 -1.93 15.19 -4.39
CA LEU A 122 -0.83 14.81 -5.28
C LEU A 122 0.35 14.21 -4.52
N ARG A 123 0.59 14.59 -3.25
CA ARG A 123 1.61 13.95 -2.39
C ARG A 123 1.32 12.47 -2.08
N LEU A 124 0.09 12.01 -2.25
CA LEU A 124 -0.29 10.60 -2.06
C LEU A 124 -0.11 9.77 -3.33
N ILE A 125 0.23 10.41 -4.45
CA ILE A 125 0.46 9.81 -5.76
C ILE A 125 1.96 9.70 -6.01
N GLN A 126 2.40 8.57 -6.57
CA GLN A 126 3.82 8.35 -6.88
C GLN A 126 4.23 9.10 -8.14
N ILE A 127 3.47 8.95 -9.22
CA ILE A 127 3.74 9.60 -10.51
C ILE A 127 2.51 10.41 -10.92
N ASN A 128 2.69 11.74 -10.96
CA ASN A 128 1.74 12.67 -11.52
C ASN A 128 2.16 13.04 -12.96
N PRO A 129 1.42 12.59 -14.01
CA PRO A 129 1.71 12.96 -15.39
C PRO A 129 1.40 14.43 -15.74
N PHE A 130 0.79 15.18 -14.82
CA PHE A 130 0.29 16.55 -14.97
C PHE A 130 0.83 17.52 -13.90
N PRO A 131 2.16 17.69 -13.76
CA PRO A 131 2.74 18.48 -12.67
C PRO A 131 2.49 20.00 -12.82
N THR A 132 2.43 20.52 -14.05
CA THR A 132 2.30 21.97 -14.32
C THR A 132 0.88 22.38 -14.65
N THR A 133 0.14 21.53 -15.37
CA THR A 133 -1.19 21.85 -15.89
C THR A 133 -2.11 20.70 -15.51
N PRO A 134 -3.18 20.93 -14.73
CA PRO A 134 -4.10 19.87 -14.36
C PRO A 134 -4.77 19.24 -15.58
N PRO A 135 -5.17 17.96 -15.51
CA PRO A 135 -5.95 17.34 -16.57
C PRO A 135 -7.31 18.04 -16.69
N LYS A 136 -7.81 18.18 -17.92
CA LYS A 136 -9.18 18.65 -18.18
C LYS A 136 -10.22 17.56 -18.03
N GLN A 137 -9.81 16.32 -18.28
CA GLN A 137 -10.66 15.15 -18.14
C GLN A 137 -9.96 14.06 -17.35
N ILE A 138 -10.74 13.33 -16.55
CA ILE A 138 -10.31 12.11 -15.89
C ILE A 138 -11.29 10.99 -16.21
N ARG A 139 -10.77 9.81 -16.47
CA ARG A 139 -11.54 8.56 -16.57
C ARG A 139 -10.94 7.51 -15.64
N VAL A 140 -11.76 6.51 -15.29
CA VAL A 140 -11.34 5.43 -14.40
C VAL A 140 -11.68 4.09 -15.04
N LEU A 141 -10.64 3.29 -15.21
CA LEU A 141 -10.69 1.95 -15.78
C LEU A 141 -10.59 0.92 -14.65
N LEU A 142 -11.26 -0.22 -14.79
CA LEU A 142 -11.08 -1.37 -13.92
C LEU A 142 -10.35 -2.47 -14.69
N TYR A 143 -9.23 -2.90 -14.12
CA TYR A 143 -8.43 -4.02 -14.63
C TYR A 143 -8.38 -5.15 -13.59
N HIS A 144 -8.19 -6.37 -14.06
CA HIS A 144 -7.70 -7.47 -13.24
C HIS A 144 -6.20 -7.63 -13.43
N TYR A 145 -5.44 -7.57 -12.34
CA TYR A 145 -4.00 -7.81 -12.31
C TYR A 145 -3.70 -9.22 -11.84
N ASN A 146 -2.93 -9.96 -12.63
CA ASN A 146 -2.44 -11.29 -12.33
C ASN A 146 -0.92 -11.29 -12.30
N PHE A 147 -0.33 -12.07 -11.40
CA PHE A 147 1.10 -12.33 -11.46
C PHE A 147 1.44 -13.07 -12.74
N THR A 148 2.52 -12.67 -13.39
CA THR A 148 3.09 -13.40 -14.51
C THR A 148 3.84 -14.63 -14.01
N THR A 149 4.10 -15.57 -14.91
CA THR A 149 5.01 -16.69 -14.68
C THR A 149 6.29 -16.51 -15.50
N PRO A 150 7.43 -17.04 -15.04
CA PRO A 150 8.63 -17.10 -15.87
C PRO A 150 8.33 -17.79 -17.21
N PRO A 151 8.87 -17.33 -18.35
CA PRO A 151 10.00 -16.40 -18.50
C PRO A 151 9.60 -14.91 -18.70
N SER A 152 8.41 -14.49 -18.28
CA SER A 152 7.99 -13.08 -18.40
C SER A 152 8.97 -12.14 -17.68
N LYS A 153 9.25 -10.98 -18.28
CA LYS A 153 10.05 -9.90 -17.68
C LYS A 153 9.22 -9.00 -16.76
N ASP A 154 7.94 -8.82 -17.09
CA ASP A 154 7.00 -8.08 -16.25
C ASP A 154 6.55 -8.93 -15.07
N TYR A 155 6.27 -8.32 -13.93
CA TYR A 155 5.73 -8.98 -12.73
C TYR A 155 4.21 -9.18 -12.82
N TRP A 156 3.53 -8.34 -13.60
CA TRP A 156 2.08 -8.34 -13.73
C TRP A 156 1.64 -8.44 -15.19
N ASN A 157 0.53 -9.15 -15.40
CA ASN A 157 -0.31 -9.01 -16.57
C ASN A 157 -1.62 -8.35 -16.14
N ARG A 158 -2.22 -7.54 -17.00
CA ARG A 158 -3.53 -6.91 -16.71
C ARG A 158 -4.52 -7.12 -17.84
N GLU A 159 -5.76 -7.40 -17.47
CA GLU A 159 -6.89 -7.54 -18.40
C GLU A 159 -7.93 -6.46 -18.09
N LEU A 160 -8.40 -5.76 -19.13
CA LEU A 160 -9.40 -4.71 -18.97
C LEU A 160 -10.77 -5.34 -18.75
N ILE A 161 -11.37 -5.05 -17.59
CA ILE A 161 -12.70 -5.57 -17.22
C ILE A 161 -13.78 -4.55 -17.52
N ASN A 162 -13.53 -3.27 -17.18
CA ASN A 162 -14.46 -2.19 -17.43
C ASN A 162 -13.70 -0.94 -17.87
N ASN A 163 -14.04 -0.39 -19.04
CA ASN A 163 -13.45 0.82 -19.61
C ASN A 163 -14.07 2.12 -19.06
N GLU A 164 -15.12 2.02 -18.26
CA GLU A 164 -15.81 3.14 -17.63
C GLU A 164 -16.36 2.69 -16.27
N TRP A 165 -15.46 2.39 -15.32
CA TRP A 165 -15.88 2.10 -13.95
C TRP A 165 -16.44 3.35 -13.26
N PHE A 166 -15.88 4.52 -13.58
CA PHE A 166 -16.43 5.82 -13.23
C PHE A 166 -16.68 6.61 -14.52
N PRO A 167 -17.83 7.31 -14.66
CA PRO A 167 -18.10 8.14 -15.84
C PRO A 167 -16.97 9.14 -16.10
N THR A 168 -16.62 9.36 -17.37
CA THR A 168 -15.57 10.35 -17.68
C THR A 168 -16.01 11.74 -17.20
N ILE A 169 -15.18 12.38 -16.38
CA ILE A 169 -15.49 13.68 -15.74
C ILE A 169 -14.57 14.79 -16.21
N SER A 170 -15.09 16.01 -16.14
CA SER A 170 -14.42 17.29 -16.34
C SER A 170 -14.98 18.28 -15.32
N LEU A 171 -14.24 19.35 -15.01
CA LEU A 171 -14.76 20.47 -14.21
C LEU A 171 -15.94 21.19 -14.89
N GLU A 172 -16.09 21.03 -16.21
CA GLU A 172 -17.22 21.57 -16.99
C GLU A 172 -18.48 20.69 -16.89
N SER A 173 -18.37 19.50 -16.27
CA SER A 173 -19.48 18.55 -16.16
C SER A 173 -20.47 18.97 -15.08
N GLN A 174 -21.66 19.44 -15.48
CA GLN A 174 -22.68 19.95 -14.56
C GLN A 174 -23.12 18.89 -13.53
N TRP A 175 -23.37 17.65 -13.96
CA TRP A 175 -23.83 16.59 -13.06
C TRP A 175 -22.80 16.27 -11.97
N PHE A 176 -21.51 16.31 -12.33
CA PHE A 176 -20.42 16.00 -11.42
C PHE A 176 -20.26 17.11 -10.38
N MET A 177 -20.28 18.37 -10.83
CA MET A 177 -20.20 19.52 -9.93
C MET A 177 -21.38 19.55 -8.96
N SER A 178 -22.61 19.30 -9.43
CA SER A 178 -23.79 19.20 -8.56
C SER A 178 -23.69 18.04 -7.55
N TYR A 179 -23.13 16.89 -7.96
CA TYR A 179 -22.88 15.76 -7.04
C TYR A 179 -21.89 16.14 -5.93
N ILE A 180 -20.77 16.79 -6.30
CA ILE A 180 -19.74 17.24 -5.36
C ILE A 180 -20.30 18.28 -4.37
N GLU A 181 -21.14 19.21 -4.84
CA GLU A 181 -21.80 20.21 -3.99
C GLU A 181 -22.79 19.57 -3.01
N GLN A 182 -23.63 18.63 -3.47
CA GLN A 182 -24.64 17.96 -2.65
C GLN A 182 -24.03 17.21 -1.46
N GLN A 183 -22.87 16.59 -1.66
CA GLN A 183 -22.19 15.83 -0.61
C GLN A 183 -21.52 16.73 0.45
N ASN A 184 -21.57 18.06 0.30
CA ASN A 184 -21.13 19.07 1.28
C ASN A 184 -19.69 18.89 1.81
N MET A 185 -18.83 18.14 1.10
CA MET A 185 -17.44 17.90 1.51
C MET A 185 -16.45 18.93 0.95
N LEU A 186 -16.94 19.95 0.23
CA LEU A 186 -16.12 21.10 -0.18
C LEU A 186 -15.87 22.10 0.97
N GLN A 187 -16.43 21.86 2.16
CA GLN A 187 -16.15 22.68 3.33
C GLN A 187 -14.65 22.63 3.65
N ILE A 188 -13.94 23.71 3.32
CA ILE A 188 -12.56 23.93 3.74
C ILE A 188 -12.61 24.07 5.26
N THR A 189 -12.20 23.01 5.97
CA THR A 189 -11.96 23.13 7.39
C THR A 189 -10.88 24.19 7.59
N LYS A 190 -11.20 25.25 8.35
CA LYS A 190 -10.20 26.25 8.69
C LYS A 190 -9.02 25.53 9.34
N PRO A 191 -7.77 25.83 8.96
CA PRO A 191 -6.62 25.22 9.60
C PRO A 191 -6.73 25.49 11.11
N LEU A 192 -6.64 24.43 11.92
CA LEU A 192 -6.59 24.57 13.36
C LEU A 192 -5.44 25.54 13.73
N PRO A 193 -5.62 26.41 14.74
CA PRO A 193 -4.54 27.28 15.20
C PRO A 193 -3.32 26.41 15.54
N SER A 194 -2.22 26.58 14.81
CA SER A 194 -1.00 25.81 14.99
C SER A 194 -0.02 26.56 15.89
N SER A 195 0.68 25.82 16.73
CA SER A 195 1.89 26.31 17.38
C SER A 195 3.07 26.16 16.42
N ILE A 196 4.11 26.98 16.63
CA ILE A 196 5.37 26.91 15.86
C ILE A 196 5.92 25.48 15.83
N LEU A 197 5.81 24.75 16.95
CA LEU A 197 6.24 23.35 17.05
C LEU A 197 5.50 22.45 16.05
N LEU A 198 4.17 22.60 15.94
CA LEU A 198 3.38 21.80 15.00
C LEU A 198 3.72 22.13 13.55
N ASP A 199 4.04 23.37 13.23
CA ASP A 199 4.43 23.76 11.88
C ASP A 199 5.83 23.24 11.51
N VAL A 200 6.77 23.20 12.46
CA VAL A 200 8.07 22.54 12.27
C VAL A 200 7.88 21.03 12.05
N ILE A 201 7.10 20.36 12.90
CA ILE A 201 6.81 18.93 12.76
C ILE A 201 6.13 18.65 11.41
N ARG A 202 5.16 19.47 11.01
CA ARG A 202 4.47 19.34 9.73
C ARG A 202 5.42 19.56 8.56
N SER A 203 6.32 20.54 8.65
CA SER A 203 7.34 20.79 7.63
C SER A 203 8.25 19.58 7.46
N ILE A 204 8.79 19.02 8.55
CA ILE A 204 9.62 17.81 8.52
C ILE A 204 8.83 16.62 7.96
N SER A 205 7.57 16.45 8.39
CA SER A 205 6.71 15.38 7.89
C SER A 205 6.44 15.48 6.39
N ASN A 206 6.40 16.68 5.82
CA ASN A 206 6.16 16.87 4.38
C ASN A 206 7.35 16.42 3.52
N PHE A 207 8.56 16.28 4.09
CA PHE A 207 9.73 15.76 3.38
C PHE A 207 9.85 14.23 3.46
N MET A 208 9.11 13.58 4.36
CA MET A 208 9.22 12.13 4.58
C MET A 208 8.04 11.39 3.96
N ASN A 209 8.35 10.35 3.17
CA ASN A 209 7.35 9.38 2.75
C ASN A 209 6.88 8.54 3.95
N GLY A 210 5.66 8.00 3.89
CA GLY A 210 5.09 7.21 4.97
C GLY A 210 5.94 6.00 5.40
N THR A 211 6.63 5.37 4.46
CA THR A 211 7.60 4.29 4.73
C THR A 211 8.85 4.79 5.43
N MET A 212 9.40 5.93 5.04
CA MET A 212 10.55 6.53 5.73
C MET A 212 10.19 6.84 7.18
N PHE A 213 9.01 7.41 7.42
CA PHE A 213 8.53 7.71 8.76
C PHE A 213 8.47 6.48 9.66
N THR A 214 8.06 5.33 9.11
CA THR A 214 7.97 4.08 9.87
C THR A 214 9.31 3.35 10.02
N TRP A 215 10.16 3.36 8.99
CA TRP A 215 11.41 2.60 8.99
C TRP A 215 12.55 3.33 9.69
N LEU A 216 12.58 4.65 9.67
CA LEU A 216 13.62 5.45 10.29
C LEU A 216 13.83 5.11 11.79
N PRO A 217 12.79 5.07 12.65
CA PRO A 217 12.98 4.70 14.06
C PRO A 217 13.43 3.24 14.23
N VAL A 218 12.95 2.33 13.39
CA VAL A 218 13.37 0.91 13.41
C VAL A 218 14.86 0.78 13.08
N ILE A 219 15.32 1.47 12.04
CA ILE A 219 16.72 1.47 11.62
C ILE A 219 17.60 2.12 12.70
N ILE A 220 17.19 3.27 13.25
CA ILE A 220 17.92 3.95 14.33
C ILE A 220 18.07 3.03 15.55
N ALA A 221 16.99 2.38 15.99
CA ALA A 221 17.03 1.46 17.12
C ALA A 221 17.99 0.28 16.84
N LEU A 222 17.95 -0.28 15.63
CA LEU A 222 18.79 -1.40 15.23
C LEU A 222 20.28 -1.00 15.19
N VAL A 223 20.60 0.19 14.66
CA VAL A 223 21.96 0.76 14.67
C VAL A 223 22.46 0.97 16.09
N LEU A 224 21.64 1.53 16.99
CA LEU A 224 22.02 1.72 18.40
C LEU A 224 22.30 0.39 19.12
N VAL A 225 21.50 -0.66 18.84
CA VAL A 225 21.73 -2.01 19.39
C VAL A 225 23.03 -2.61 18.87
N ILE A 226 23.32 -2.47 17.58
CA ILE A 226 24.58 -2.93 16.98
C ILE A 226 25.78 -2.18 17.56
N LEU A 227 25.72 -0.84 17.62
CA LEU A 227 26.79 -0.02 18.19
C LEU A 227 27.06 -0.39 19.65
N ARG A 228 26.01 -0.56 20.45
CA ARG A 228 26.15 -1.04 21.84
C ARG A 228 26.84 -2.39 21.89
N LYS A 229 26.47 -3.33 21.01
CA LYS A 229 27.10 -4.67 20.96
C LYS A 229 28.58 -4.58 20.61
N ILE A 230 28.96 -3.77 19.61
CA ILE A 230 30.35 -3.56 19.19
C ILE A 230 31.17 -2.87 20.29
N LEU A 231 30.62 -1.84 20.95
CA LEU A 231 31.32 -1.12 22.01
C LEU A 231 31.45 -1.94 23.30
N CYS A 232 30.50 -2.84 23.58
CA CYS A 232 30.53 -3.71 24.77
C CYS A 232 31.26 -5.05 24.54
N THR A 233 31.57 -5.44 23.29
CA THR A 233 32.46 -6.58 23.03
C THR A 233 33.87 -6.19 23.45
N LYS A 234 34.32 -6.69 24.61
CA LYS A 234 35.72 -6.58 25.02
C LYS A 234 36.62 -7.22 23.95
N PRO A 235 37.74 -6.60 23.56
CA PRO A 235 38.70 -7.25 22.69
C PRO A 235 39.15 -8.54 23.37
N HIS A 236 38.99 -9.67 22.67
CA HIS A 236 39.55 -10.93 23.12
C HIS A 236 41.06 -10.81 22.97
N ILE A 237 41.76 -10.46 24.05
CA ILE A 237 43.22 -10.47 24.05
C ILE A 237 43.62 -11.95 23.95
N PRO A 238 44.30 -12.39 22.87
CA PRO A 238 44.80 -13.75 22.82
C PRO A 238 45.87 -13.88 23.90
N VAL A 239 45.63 -14.74 24.88
CA VAL A 239 46.64 -15.09 25.88
C VAL A 239 47.73 -15.86 25.15
N LEU A 240 48.90 -15.25 24.97
CA LEU A 240 50.07 -15.93 24.42
C LEU A 240 50.42 -17.11 25.34
N MET A 241 50.28 -18.32 24.82
CA MET A 241 50.66 -19.55 25.51
C MET A 241 52.09 -19.90 25.10
N LYS A 242 52.98 -20.08 26.07
CA LYS A 242 54.35 -20.58 25.84
C LYS A 242 54.39 -22.07 26.18
N LYS A 243 55.05 -22.84 25.32
CA LYS A 243 55.23 -24.28 25.52
C LYS A 243 56.50 -24.51 26.34
N ASP A 244 56.36 -25.09 27.52
CA ASP A 244 57.47 -25.54 28.37
C ASP A 244 57.45 -27.08 28.48
N ASN A 245 58.47 -27.68 29.11
CA ASN A 245 58.63 -29.14 29.18
C ASN A 245 57.46 -29.87 29.89
N ASP A 246 56.66 -29.14 30.68
CA ASP A 246 55.48 -29.67 31.41
C ASP A 246 54.14 -29.30 30.73
N GLY A 247 54.15 -28.71 29.53
CA GLY A 247 52.94 -28.32 28.78
C GLY A 247 52.85 -26.83 28.44
N TYR A 248 51.69 -26.40 27.93
CA TYR A 248 51.44 -24.99 27.59
C TYR A 248 51.05 -24.19 28.84
N ARG A 249 51.75 -23.08 29.11
CA ARG A 249 51.42 -22.14 30.18
C ARG A 249 51.19 -20.72 29.63
N PRO A 250 50.26 -19.94 30.21
CA PRO A 250 50.04 -18.56 29.81
C PRO A 250 51.25 -17.68 30.16
N VAL A 251 51.69 -16.85 29.21
CA VAL A 251 52.79 -15.89 29.42
C VAL A 251 52.28 -14.73 30.31
N PRO A 252 52.89 -14.46 31.47
CA PRO A 252 52.51 -13.32 32.28
C PRO A 252 52.80 -12.02 31.53
N LEU A 253 51.78 -11.16 31.42
CA LEU A 253 51.92 -9.81 30.88
C LEU A 253 52.90 -9.05 31.79
N LYS A 254 54.04 -8.61 31.23
CA LYS A 254 54.96 -7.71 31.94
C LYS A 254 54.24 -6.37 32.14
N ASP A 255 53.92 -6.03 33.38
CA ASP A 255 53.51 -4.67 33.73
C ASP A 255 54.66 -3.72 33.35
N LYS A 256 54.43 -2.87 32.35
CA LYS A 256 55.27 -1.70 32.08
C LYS A 256 54.95 -0.62 33.10
N ASN A 257 55.40 -0.81 34.34
CA ASN A 257 55.60 0.26 35.30
C ASN A 257 56.98 0.08 35.93
N ASN A 258 57.99 0.53 35.18
CA ASN A 258 59.28 1.05 35.64
C ASN A 258 59.83 1.94 34.53
#